data_AF-A0AAW4BJ16-F1
#
_entry.id   AF-A0AAW4BJ16-F1
#
_cell.length_a   1.000
_cell.length_b   1.000
_cell.length_c   1.000
_cell.angle_alpha   90.00
_cell.angle_beta   90.00
_cell.angle_gamma   90.00
#
_symmetry.space_group_name_H-M   'P 1'
#
loop_
_entity.id
_entity.type
_entity.pdbx_description
1 polymer ?
#
loop_
_entity_poly.entity_id
_entity_poly.type
_entity_poly.pdbx_seq_one_letter_code
_entity_poly.pdbx_strand_id
1 'polypeptide(L)'
;ESIPMGSMNAVMSGAAQNLVKVLMEQTERLSPTSKNAIAATPKEDYLAVMDGLIENFRAMSDWSKAPSGMYGARLLALEEPRCKQTLLAYLKELPKQRWLGRIIKELEGKV
;
A
#
# COMPACT_ATOMS: atom_id res chain seq x y z
N GLU A 1 -1.24 22.46 14.44
CA GLU A 1 -2.33 21.59 13.96
C GLU A 1 -1.80 20.16 13.79
N SER A 2 -1.84 19.36 14.86
CA SER A 2 -1.52 17.92 14.82
C SER A 2 -2.79 17.14 14.52
N ILE A 3 -2.83 16.42 13.41
CA ILE A 3 -3.95 15.52 13.11
C ILE A 3 -3.92 14.38 14.13
N PRO A 4 -4.99 14.15 14.91
CA PRO A 4 -5.07 13.00 15.78
C PRO A 4 -5.27 11.76 14.89
N MET A 5 -4.22 10.94 14.77
CA MET A 5 -4.29 9.57 14.25
C MET A 5 -5.03 8.67 15.27
N GLY A 6 -6.25 9.04 15.63
CA GLY A 6 -6.96 8.52 16.80
C GLY A 6 -7.81 7.28 16.58
N SER A 7 -7.97 6.81 15.33
CA SER A 7 -9.05 5.82 15.06
C SER A 7 -8.70 4.66 14.12
N MET A 8 -7.51 4.62 13.51
CA MET A 8 -7.22 3.62 12.46
C MET A 8 -6.58 2.30 12.96
N ASN A 9 -6.25 2.15 14.25
CA ASN A 9 -5.33 1.08 14.69
C ASN A 9 -5.76 0.27 15.92
N ALA A 10 -7.04 -0.04 16.12
CA ALA A 10 -7.44 -0.91 17.22
C ALA A 10 -7.11 -2.42 16.99
N VAL A 11 -6.69 -2.81 15.78
CA VAL A 11 -6.49 -4.23 15.39
C VAL A 11 -5.10 -4.50 14.77
N MET A 12 -4.25 -3.49 14.64
CA MET A 12 -2.97 -3.60 13.94
C MET A 12 -1.81 -3.77 14.92
N SER A 13 -0.89 -4.71 14.67
CA SER A 13 0.36 -4.79 15.44
C SER A 13 1.22 -3.54 15.22
N GLY A 14 2.04 -3.16 16.20
CA GLY A 14 2.95 -2.00 16.04
C GLY A 14 3.90 -2.13 14.84
N ALA A 15 4.30 -3.35 14.49
CA ALA A 15 5.09 -3.64 13.28
C ALA A 15 4.34 -3.26 11.99
N ALA A 16 3.05 -3.58 11.94
CA ALA A 16 2.17 -3.29 10.82
C ALA A 16 2.00 -1.78 10.62
N GLN A 17 1.72 -1.04 11.70
CA GLN A 17 1.59 0.43 11.65
C GLN A 17 2.87 1.08 11.13
N ASN A 18 4.02 0.63 11.63
CA ASN A 18 5.32 1.10 11.19
C ASN A 18 5.54 0.80 9.71
N LEU A 19 5.15 -0.39 9.25
CA LEU A 19 5.26 -0.76 7.85
C LEU A 19 4.39 0.13 6.96
N VAL A 20 3.13 0.41 7.32
CA VAL A 20 2.27 1.34 6.55
C VAL A 20 2.95 2.69 6.41
N LYS A 21 3.48 3.23 7.52
CA LYS A 21 4.16 4.53 7.53
C LYS A 21 5.37 4.53 6.59
N VAL A 22 6.26 3.54 6.70
CA VAL A 22 7.44 3.39 5.84
C VAL A 22 7.04 3.29 4.37
N LEU A 23 6.02 2.48 4.06
CA LEU A 23 5.55 2.31 2.69
C LEU A 23 4.92 3.59 2.15
N MET A 24 4.16 4.34 2.95
CA MET A 24 3.55 5.61 2.54
C MET A 24 4.57 6.72 2.27
N GLU A 25 5.63 6.78 3.07
CA GLU A 25 6.73 7.74 2.87
C GLU A 25 7.64 7.34 1.69
N GLN A 26 7.47 6.13 1.14
CA GLN A 26 8.26 5.65 0.01
C GLN A 26 7.91 6.42 -1.28
N THR A 27 8.87 7.22 -1.73
CA THR A 27 8.84 7.90 -3.04
C THR A 27 9.54 7.11 -4.14
N GLU A 28 10.51 6.26 -3.78
CA GLU A 28 11.27 5.46 -4.73
C GLU A 28 10.61 4.11 -5.04
N ARG A 29 10.87 3.57 -6.23
CA ARG A 29 10.31 2.27 -6.64
C ARG A 29 10.95 1.08 -5.89
N LEU A 30 12.16 1.26 -5.38
CA LEU A 30 12.98 0.22 -4.75
C LEU A 30 13.68 0.79 -3.52
N SER A 31 12.94 1.11 -2.46
CA SER A 31 13.58 1.50 -1.20
C SER A 31 14.00 0.25 -0.41
N PRO A 32 15.30 0.12 -0.06
CA PRO A 32 15.77 -0.99 0.77
C PRO A 32 15.11 -0.99 2.15
N THR A 33 14.79 0.20 2.68
CA THR A 33 14.05 0.38 3.93
C THR A 33 12.70 -0.33 3.92
N SER A 34 11.92 -0.18 2.84
CA SER A 34 10.62 -0.81 2.69
C SER A 34 10.72 -2.32 2.57
N LYS A 35 11.69 -2.83 1.80
CA LYS A 35 11.94 -4.27 1.73
C LYS A 35 12.29 -4.85 3.11
N ASN A 36 13.14 -4.16 3.86
CA ASN A 36 13.53 -4.61 5.19
C ASN A 36 12.35 -4.55 6.17
N ALA A 37 11.54 -3.49 6.10
CA ALA A 37 10.32 -3.37 6.91
C ALA A 37 9.29 -4.45 6.59
N ILE A 38 9.12 -4.80 5.30
CA ILE A 38 8.25 -5.90 4.88
C ILE A 38 8.79 -7.22 5.45
N ALA A 39 10.08 -7.51 5.24
CA ALA A 39 10.70 -8.73 5.75
C ALA A 39 10.65 -8.85 7.30
N ALA A 40 10.68 -7.73 8.02
CA ALA A 40 10.57 -7.67 9.47
C ALA A 40 9.13 -7.77 9.99
N THR A 41 8.13 -7.63 9.12
CA THR A 41 6.72 -7.69 9.50
C THR A 41 6.19 -9.11 9.29
N PRO A 42 5.46 -9.68 10.26
CA PRO A 42 4.86 -11.00 10.06
C PRO A 42 3.80 -10.96 8.96
N LYS A 43 3.72 -12.03 8.17
CA LYS A 43 2.77 -12.14 7.04
C LYS A 43 1.30 -11.99 7.46
N GLU A 44 0.99 -12.34 8.71
CA GLU A 44 -0.35 -12.20 9.30
C GLU A 44 -0.79 -10.73 9.35
N ASP A 45 0.15 -9.80 9.54
CA ASP A 45 -0.10 -8.36 9.57
C ASP A 45 -0.16 -7.74 8.18
N TYR A 46 0.32 -8.41 7.12
CA TYR A 46 0.37 -7.82 5.77
C TYR A 46 -0.99 -7.40 5.23
N LEU A 47 -2.06 -8.15 5.56
CA LEU A 47 -3.41 -7.78 5.17
C LEU A 47 -3.85 -6.49 5.87
N ALA A 48 -3.57 -6.36 7.17
CA ALA A 48 -3.86 -5.15 7.92
C ALA A 48 -3.05 -3.95 7.38
N VAL A 49 -1.80 -4.18 6.98
CA VAL A 49 -0.93 -3.18 6.32
C VAL A 49 -1.54 -2.74 5.00
N MET A 50 -2.01 -3.67 4.19
CA MET A 50 -2.64 -3.34 2.93
C MET A 50 -3.93 -2.55 3.14
N ASP A 51 -4.76 -2.94 4.11
CA ASP A 51 -6.00 -2.23 4.43
C ASP A 51 -5.72 -0.79 4.88
N GLY A 52 -4.76 -0.60 5.80
CA GLY A 52 -4.31 0.72 6.23
C GLY A 52 -3.76 1.57 5.08
N LEU A 53 -3.01 0.98 4.14
CA LEU A 53 -2.56 1.68 2.92
C LEU A 53 -3.76 2.12 2.06
N ILE A 54 -4.75 1.25 1.87
CA ILE A 54 -5.96 1.54 1.10
C ILE A 54 -6.79 2.65 1.77
N GLU A 55 -6.94 2.63 3.09
CA GLU A 55 -7.62 3.71 3.81
C GLU A 55 -6.93 5.06 3.60
N ASN A 56 -5.61 5.09 3.68
CA ASN A 56 -4.84 6.30 3.38
C ASN A 56 -4.97 6.73 1.92
N PHE A 57 -5.03 5.77 1.00
CA PHE A 57 -5.30 6.01 -0.39
C PHE A 57 -6.71 6.59 -0.61
N ARG A 58 -7.72 6.14 0.13
CA ARG A 58 -9.09 6.67 0.05
C ARG A 58 -9.17 8.12 0.52
N ALA A 59 -8.31 8.53 1.46
CA ALA A 59 -8.17 9.93 1.85
C ALA A 59 -7.55 10.80 0.75
N MET A 60 -6.88 10.22 -0.25
CA MET A 60 -6.34 10.96 -1.39
C MET A 60 -7.38 11.15 -2.49
N SER A 61 -7.63 12.42 -2.83
CA SER A 61 -8.53 12.80 -3.93
C SER A 61 -7.80 13.00 -5.27
N ASP A 62 -6.47 13.14 -5.26
CA ASP A 62 -5.68 13.35 -6.47
C ASP A 62 -5.06 12.06 -6.98
N TRP A 63 -5.57 11.58 -8.12
CA TRP A 63 -5.11 10.38 -8.83
C TRP A 63 -4.42 10.72 -10.15
N SER A 64 -4.15 12.00 -10.41
CA SER A 64 -3.53 12.46 -11.66
C SER A 64 -2.14 11.84 -11.86
N LYS A 65 -1.46 11.54 -10.75
CA LYS A 65 -0.16 10.86 -10.69
C LYS A 65 -0.19 9.77 -9.62
N ALA A 66 0.76 8.84 -9.69
CA ALA A 66 0.94 7.83 -8.66
C ALA A 66 1.32 8.51 -7.33
N PRO A 67 0.55 8.31 -6.25
CA PRO A 67 0.88 8.89 -4.95
C PRO A 67 2.10 8.20 -4.32
N SER A 68 2.75 8.91 -3.39
CA SER A 68 3.77 8.32 -2.51
C SER A 68 3.15 7.12 -1.77
N GLY A 69 3.89 6.02 -1.75
CA GLY A 69 3.42 4.74 -1.24
C GLY A 69 2.62 3.85 -2.17
N MET A 70 2.21 4.30 -3.36
CA MET A 70 1.69 3.39 -4.38
C MET A 70 2.72 2.30 -4.74
N TYR A 71 4.00 2.68 -4.85
CA TYR A 71 5.08 1.72 -5.06
C TYR A 71 5.30 0.79 -3.85
N GLY A 72 5.06 1.27 -2.63
CA GLY A 72 5.16 0.49 -1.40
C GLY A 72 4.05 -0.56 -1.31
N ALA A 73 2.80 -0.15 -1.57
CA ALA A 73 1.66 -1.05 -1.66
C ALA A 73 1.86 -2.11 -2.74
N ARG A 74 2.34 -1.70 -3.92
CA ARG A 74 2.74 -2.63 -4.98
C ARG A 74 3.78 -3.63 -4.50
N LEU A 75 4.79 -3.21 -3.75
CA LEU A 75 5.84 -4.11 -3.25
C LEU A 75 5.25 -5.16 -2.30
N LEU A 76 4.41 -4.73 -1.35
CA LEU A 76 3.71 -5.64 -0.44
C LEU A 76 2.79 -6.62 -1.18
N ALA A 77 2.10 -6.15 -2.23
CA ALA A 77 1.28 -7.00 -3.09
C ALA A 77 2.10 -8.04 -3.87
N LEU A 78 3.35 -7.76 -4.22
CA LEU A 78 4.21 -8.76 -4.87
C LEU A 78 4.66 -9.86 -3.90
N GLU A 79 4.79 -9.53 -2.61
CA GLU A 79 5.19 -10.49 -1.57
C GLU A 79 4.05 -11.41 -1.13
N GLU A 80 2.81 -10.90 -1.08
CA GLU A 80 1.66 -11.67 -0.60
C GLU A 80 0.45 -11.58 -1.54
N PRO A 81 0.00 -12.71 -2.14
CA PRO A 81 -1.13 -12.73 -3.07
C PRO A 81 -2.44 -12.22 -2.47
N ARG A 82 -2.68 -12.38 -1.15
CA ARG A 82 -3.89 -11.83 -0.52
C ARG A 82 -3.90 -10.30 -0.60
N CYS A 83 -2.78 -9.67 -0.28
CA CYS A 83 -2.61 -8.21 -0.38
C CYS A 83 -2.75 -7.73 -1.83
N LYS A 84 -2.23 -8.50 -2.80
CA LYS A 84 -2.42 -8.23 -4.23
C LYS A 84 -3.88 -8.19 -4.63
N GLN A 85 -4.68 -9.16 -4.19
CA GLN A 85 -6.10 -9.21 -4.52
C GLN A 85 -6.85 -8.00 -3.95
N THR A 86 -6.61 -7.67 -2.67
CA THR A 86 -7.22 -6.51 -2.00
C THR A 86 -6.84 -5.20 -2.71
N LEU A 87 -5.55 -5.01 -3.00
CA LEU A 87 -5.08 -3.83 -3.71
C LEU A 87 -5.68 -3.75 -5.12
N LEU A 88 -5.66 -4.85 -5.88
CA LEU A 88 -6.24 -4.87 -7.22
C LEU A 88 -7.73 -4.54 -7.24
N ALA A 89 -8.50 -5.04 -6.27
CA ALA A 89 -9.91 -4.71 -6.14
C ALA A 89 -10.08 -3.19 -5.98
N TYR A 90 -9.35 -2.59 -5.03
CA TYR A 90 -9.38 -1.15 -4.81
C TYR A 90 -8.92 -0.34 -6.04
N LEU A 91 -7.79 -0.72 -6.66
CA LEU A 91 -7.29 -0.05 -7.85
C LEU A 91 -8.28 -0.12 -9.03
N LYS A 92 -9.13 -1.15 -9.10
CA LYS A 92 -10.18 -1.25 -10.12
C LYS A 92 -11.37 -0.32 -9.85
N GLU A 93 -11.58 0.11 -8.60
CA GLU A 93 -12.60 1.09 -8.21
C GLU A 93 -12.16 2.53 -8.49
N LEU A 94 -10.85 2.78 -8.58
CA LEU A 94 -10.29 4.10 -8.85
C LEU A 94 -10.54 4.59 -10.28
N PRO A 95 -10.50 5.93 -10.52
CA PRO A 95 -10.63 6.48 -11.86
C PRO A 95 -9.57 5.89 -12.80
N LYS A 96 -9.98 5.59 -14.04
CA LYS A 96 -9.10 4.97 -15.04
C LYS A 96 -7.94 5.90 -15.40
N GLN A 97 -6.78 5.65 -14.81
CA GLN A 97 -5.55 6.38 -15.08
C GLN A 97 -4.56 5.53 -15.89
N ARG A 98 -3.79 6.18 -16.78
CA ARG A 98 -2.82 5.49 -17.65
C ARG A 98 -1.72 4.78 -16.84
N TRP A 99 -1.27 5.41 -15.76
CA TRP A 99 -0.27 4.84 -14.85
C TRP A 99 -0.86 3.69 -14.03
N LEU A 100 -2.12 3.82 -13.58
CA LEU A 100 -2.84 2.82 -12.79
C LEU A 100 -3.05 1.53 -13.58
N GLY A 101 -3.47 1.65 -14.84
CA GLY A 101 -3.64 0.49 -15.73
C GLY A 101 -2.33 -0.29 -15.94
N ARG A 102 -1.17 0.39 -15.92
CA ARG A 102 0.13 -0.27 -15.98
C ARG A 102 0.43 -1.05 -14.70
N ILE A 103 0.17 -0.47 -13.53
CA ILE A 103 0.35 -1.16 -12.23
C ILE A 103 -0.60 -2.36 -12.12
N ILE A 104 -1.86 -2.21 -12.48
CA ILE A 104 -2.85 -3.30 -12.45
C ILE A 104 -2.38 -4.47 -13.33
N LYS A 105 -1.97 -4.21 -14.57
CA LYS A 105 -1.48 -5.27 -15.47
C LYS A 105 -0.25 -5.99 -14.91
N GLU A 106 0.66 -5.22 -14.34
CA GLU A 106 1.89 -5.74 -13.75
C GLU A 106 1.60 -6.61 -12.53
N LEU A 107 0.68 -6.16 -11.65
CA LEU A 107 0.17 -6.95 -10.54
C LEU A 107 -0.57 -8.19 -11.04
N GLU A 108 -1.41 -8.10 -12.08
CA GLU A 108 -2.08 -9.26 -12.68
C GLU A 108 -1.12 -10.27 -13.32
N GLY A 109 0.16 -9.95 -13.48
CA GLY A 109 1.16 -10.84 -14.09
C GLY A 109 0.98 -10.98 -15.61
N LYS A 110 0.24 -10.07 -16.25
CA LYS A 110 0.05 -10.02 -17.71
C LYS A 110 1.12 -9.16 -18.38
N VAL A 111 2.39 -9.36 -18.00
CA VAL A 111 3.54 -8.67 -18.60
C VAL A 111 4.13 -9.47 -19.74
#